data_AF-A0A7W9EW46-F1
#
_entry.id   AF-A0A7W9EW46-F1
#
_cell.length_a   1.000
_cell.length_b   1.000
_cell.length_c   1.000
_cell.angle_alpha   90.00
_cell.angle_beta   90.00
_cell.angle_gamma   90.00
#
_symmetry.space_group_name_H-M   'P 1'
#
loop_
_entity.id
_entity.type
_entity.pdbx_description
1 polymer ?
#
loop_
_entity_poly.entity_id
_entity_poly.type
_entity_poly.pdbx_seq_one_letter_code
_entity_poly.pdbx_strand_id
1 'polypeptide(L)' 'MLRFRQMKTLQKFASVHANVHNHFCLERHLVDRLTYKERRSAALAEWQSLAS' A
#
# COMPACT_ATOMS: atom_id res chain seq x y z
N MET A 1 -12.87 -2.85 -3.29
CA MET A 1 -13.75 -1.69 -3.03
C MET A 1 -15.22 -1.97 -3.37
N LEU A 2 -15.55 -2.81 -4.37
CA LEU A 2 -16.93 -3.09 -4.80
C LEU A 2 -17.77 -4.00 -3.87
N ARG A 3 -17.15 -4.61 -2.84
CA ARG A 3 -17.84 -5.54 -1.92
C ARG A 3 -18.38 -4.88 -0.66
N PHE A 4 -18.23 -3.56 -0.52
CA PHE A 4 -18.74 -2.82 0.64
C PHE A 4 -20.21 -2.46 0.43
N ARG A 5 -21.06 -2.83 1.39
CA ARG A 5 -22.51 -2.57 1.33
C ARG A 5 -22.87 -1.07 1.39
N GLN A 6 -21.97 -0.22 1.92
CA GLN A 6 -22.18 1.22 2.08
C GLN A 6 -20.91 2.00 1.74
N MET A 7 -21.07 3.20 1.17
CA MET A 7 -19.95 4.09 0.84
C MET A 7 -19.21 4.60 2.08
N LYS A 8 -19.93 4.87 3.18
CA LYS A 8 -19.33 5.35 4.43
C LYS A 8 -18.31 4.36 5.00
N THR A 9 -18.62 3.06 4.97
CA THR A 9 -17.71 2.03 5.48
C THR A 9 -16.52 1.81 4.55
N LEU A 10 -16.74 1.92 3.23
CA LEU A 10 -15.67 1.93 2.24
C LEU A 10 -14.70 3.09 2.47
N GLN A 11 -15.21 4.31 2.64
CA GLN A 11 -14.37 5.51 2.86
C GLN A 11 -13.55 5.39 4.14
N LYS A 12 -14.15 4.94 5.25
CA LYS A 12 -13.42 4.72 6.49
C LYS A 12 -12.30 3.70 6.30
N PHE A 13 -12.59 2.58 5.66
CA PHE A 13 -11.58 1.57 5.34
C PHE A 13 -10.46 2.13 4.44
N ALA A 14 -10.82 2.81 3.36
CA ALA A 14 -9.87 3.38 2.41
C ALA A 14 -8.96 4.42 3.07
N SER A 15 -9.50 5.29 3.92
CA SER A 15 -8.71 6.33 4.62
C SER A 15 -7.62 5.75 5.53
N VAL A 16 -7.86 4.58 6.15
CA VAL A 16 -6.89 3.90 7.01
C VAL A 16 -5.88 3.10 6.18
N HIS A 17 -6.34 2.44 5.10
CA HIS A 17 -5.50 1.54 4.30
C HIS A 17 -4.72 2.22 3.17
N ALA A 18 -5.08 3.43 2.76
CA ALA A 18 -4.47 4.13 1.62
C ALA A 18 -2.95 4.31 1.80
N ASN A 19 -2.50 4.68 2.99
CA ASN A 19 -1.08 4.89 3.26
C ASN A 19 -0.27 3.61 3.10
N VAL A 20 -0.77 2.49 3.63
CA VAL A 20 -0.14 1.17 3.46
C VAL A 20 -0.09 0.78 1.98
N HIS A 21 -1.21 0.94 1.26
CA HIS A 21 -1.25 0.63 -0.16
C HIS A 21 -0.25 1.47 -0.97
N ASN A 22 -0.23 2.78 -0.73
CA ASN A 22 0.64 3.72 -1.43
C ASN A 22 2.12 3.43 -1.16
N HIS A 23 2.49 3.12 0.07
CA HIS A 23 3.86 2.79 0.45
C HIS A 23 4.36 1.52 -0.26
N PHE A 24 3.56 0.44 -0.28
CA PHE A 24 3.96 -0.84 -0.87
C PHE A 24 3.77 -0.95 -2.40
N CYS A 25 2.94 -0.09 -3.00
CA CYS A 25 2.62 -0.09 -4.43
C CYS A 25 3.11 1.18 -5.14
N LEU A 26 4.03 1.93 -4.52
CA LEU A 26 4.55 3.19 -5.03
C LEU A 26 5.06 3.03 -6.47
N GLU A 27 4.53 3.85 -7.37
CA GLU A 27 4.99 3.98 -8.76
C GLU A 27 5.00 2.66 -9.56
N ARG A 28 4.22 1.65 -9.17
CA ARG A 28 4.22 0.30 -9.77
C ARG A 28 4.14 0.26 -11.30
N HIS A 29 3.46 1.23 -11.89
CA HIS A 29 3.25 1.32 -13.34
C HIS A 29 4.13 2.36 -14.03
N LEU A 30 4.95 3.09 -13.27
CA LEU A 30 5.84 4.14 -13.75
C LEU A 30 7.30 3.69 -13.78
N VAL A 31 7.66 2.65 -13.00
CA VAL A 31 9.00 2.06 -12.98
C VAL A 31 9.00 0.64 -13.51
N ASP A 32 10.18 0.16 -13.90
CA ASP A 32 10.36 -1.22 -14.33
C ASP A 32 10.18 -2.21 -13.17
N ARG A 33 10.04 -3.49 -13.52
CA ARG A 33 9.73 -4.54 -12.57
C ARG A 33 10.83 -4.77 -11.53
N LEU A 34 12.10 -4.59 -11.88
CA LEU A 34 13.22 -4.78 -10.97
C LEU A 34 13.21 -3.66 -9.92
N THR A 35 13.19 -2.41 -10.37
CA THR A 35 13.11 -1.23 -9.50
C THR A 35 11.91 -1.30 -8.56
N TYR A 36 10.74 -1.70 -9.06
CA TYR A 36 9.55 -1.90 -8.23
C TYR A 36 9.76 -2.95 -7.12
N LYS A 37 10.43 -4.07 -7.43
CA LYS A 37 10.70 -5.13 -6.44
C LYS A 37 11.64 -4.66 -5.35
N GLU A 38 12.70 -3.95 -5.71
CA GLU A 38 13.69 -3.42 -4.75
C GLU A 38 13.02 -2.46 -3.76
N ARG A 39 12.25 -1.49 -4.28
CA ARG A 39 11.50 -0.55 -3.45
C ARG A 39 10.49 -1.23 -2.54
N ARG A 40 9.79 -2.25 -3.04
CA ARG A 40 8.85 -3.04 -2.23
C ARG A 40 9.56 -3.81 -1.11
N SER A 41 10.76 -4.33 -1.35
CA SER A 41 11.57 -4.98 -0.32
C SER A 41 12.05 -4.00 0.74
N ALA A 42 12.48 -2.79 0.34
CA ALA A 42 12.87 -1.72 1.26
C ALA A 42 11.68 -1.29 2.15
N ALA A 43 10.52 -1.06 1.55
CA ALA A 43 9.27 -0.76 2.27
C ALA A 43 8.91 -1.84 3.31
N LEU A 44 9.15 -3.12 3.00
CA LEU A 44 8.92 -4.21 3.95
C LEU A 44 9.90 -4.17 5.12
N ALA A 45 11.18 -3.91 4.87
CA ALA A 45 12.18 -3.80 5.92
C ALA A 45 11.90 -2.62 6.86
N GLU A 46 11.53 -1.46 6.30
CA GLU A 46 11.08 -0.30 7.07
C GLU A 46 9.85 -0.64 7.93
N TRP A 47 8.85 -1.30 7.34
CA TRP A 47 7.64 -1.71 8.08
C TRP A 47 7.95 -2.67 9.23
N GLN A 48 8.86 -3.62 9.02
CA GLN A 48 9.30 -4.56 10.07
C GLN A 48 9.98 -3.83 11.23
N SER A 49 10.79 -2.80 10.94
CA SER A 49 11.45 -2.00 11.97
C SER A 49 10.49 -1.13 12.80
N LEU A 50 9.33 -0.77 12.25
CA LEU A 50 8.30 -0.01 12.96
C LEU A 50 7.37 -0.92 13.79
N ALA A 51 7.28 -2.20 13.44
CA ALA A 51 6.42 -3.17 14.10
C ALA A 51 7.10 -3.89 15.29
N SER A 52 8.42 -3.74 15.41
CA SER A 52 9.25 -4.20 16.53
C SER A 52 9.26 -3.19 17.67
#